data_AF-A0A0V0WV75-F1
#
_entry.id   AF-A0A0V0WV75-F1
#
_cell.length_a   1.000
_cell.length_b   1.000
_cell.length_c   1.000
_cell.angle_alpha   90.00
_cell.angle_beta   90.00
_cell.angle_gamma   90.00
#
_symmetry.space_group_name_H-M   'P 1'
#
loop_
_entity.id
_entity.type
_entity.pdbx_description
1 polymer ?
#
loop_
_entity_poly.entity_id
_entity_poly.type
_entity_poly.pdbx_seq_one_letter_code
_entity_poly.pdbx_strand_id
1 'polypeptide(L)'
;MQTNTKILLSYTVIMIIGSYSFYLVRNYNFENRKYYMKKRQEEKKRLYKMAQHNENWMRDLPLFLKLKPLTHLFIPGSHQSFSDLLNKKLPIATDVPKFLRFVDSPWARKIIERWGRCQELHVTDQLRFGIRYFDVRVAFLPGECEQSLDIFLLHGLYGRPIKEVLDEIYTFISDHPEEILILDINHFYNFNDELHRKFLIQLEHLFNGKFIPAPPSLSLNQVTVNFAQQHGFQLLLFYQQKLAEQFSFTWPSSYIASPWANTNNLQHLWQYTENILTCRDQILPKGGFFVTQCILTPTWWNIVRHFKKSLRTVMATKTTEQAVSWLKKNSILLMPFFNIVIVDFVELFDFCTTVIQLNFHFEFLIYNVTLLFSVCILMYNDRFISIVNQLSISFVVSMEELAGQFQMRSIDVIDRLKNLLADGMLTGVIDDRGKFIFVTEDEMKAIVTFVKQRGRVSVDDLVDYSNKLINMDPQDVTLQCS
;
A
#
# COMPACT_ATOMS: atom_id res chain seq x y z
N MET A 1 2.96 45.88 22.73
CA MET A 1 4.41 45.98 22.51
C MET A 1 5.22 44.98 23.34
N GLN A 2 4.77 43.71 23.49
CA GLN A 2 5.53 42.71 24.28
C GLN A 2 5.33 41.24 23.83
N THR A 3 4.93 41.00 22.58
CA THR A 3 4.70 39.64 22.06
C THR A 3 5.48 39.30 20.79
N ASN A 4 6.07 40.29 20.10
CA ASN A 4 6.83 40.07 18.87
C ASN A 4 8.34 39.86 19.07
N THR A 5 8.85 40.00 20.30
CA THR A 5 10.24 39.66 20.65
C THR A 5 10.48 38.14 20.75
N LYS A 6 9.42 37.32 20.79
CA LYS A 6 9.51 35.84 20.72
C LYS A 6 9.72 35.31 19.29
N ILE A 7 9.38 36.08 18.25
CA ILE A 7 9.58 35.69 16.85
C ILE A 7 11.04 35.92 16.40
N LEU A 8 11.73 36.89 17.00
CA LEU A 8 13.14 37.15 16.73
C LEU A 8 14.07 36.07 17.32
N LEU A 9 13.71 35.49 18.48
CA LEU A 9 14.43 34.33 19.04
C LEU A 9 14.20 33.03 18.25
N SER A 10 13.08 32.87 17.55
CA SER A 10 12.87 31.72 16.66
C SER A 10 13.71 31.80 15.38
N TYR A 11 13.96 32.99 14.81
CA TYR A 11 14.78 33.13 13.60
C TYR A 11 16.28 32.91 13.87
N THR A 12 16.81 33.36 15.00
CA THR A 12 18.21 33.12 15.36
C THR A 12 18.46 31.66 15.76
N VAL A 13 17.49 31.01 16.43
CA VAL A 13 17.55 29.56 16.76
C VAL A 13 17.40 28.70 15.49
N ILE A 14 16.57 29.09 14.52
CA ILE A 14 16.43 28.40 13.23
C ILE A 14 17.70 28.58 12.37
N MET A 15 18.35 29.74 12.39
CA MET A 15 19.61 29.99 11.67
C MET A 15 20.81 29.30 12.33
N ILE A 16 20.85 29.18 13.65
CA ILE A 16 21.89 28.41 14.37
C ILE A 16 21.66 26.90 14.22
N ILE A 17 20.41 26.40 14.31
CA ILE A 17 20.09 24.98 14.07
C ILE A 17 20.30 24.61 12.60
N GLY A 18 19.95 25.48 11.64
CA GLY A 18 20.17 25.25 10.21
C GLY A 18 21.67 25.20 9.85
N SER A 19 22.47 26.12 10.38
CA SER A 19 23.91 26.19 10.12
C SER A 19 24.70 25.09 10.85
N TYR A 20 24.31 24.73 12.07
CA TYR A 20 24.92 23.63 12.83
C TYR A 20 24.46 22.25 12.31
N SER A 21 23.23 22.11 11.81
CA SER A 21 22.75 20.89 11.15
C SER A 21 23.40 20.68 9.78
N PHE A 22 23.67 21.74 9.01
CA PHE A 22 24.37 21.61 7.72
C PHE A 22 25.87 21.33 7.91
N TYR A 23 26.49 21.89 8.94
CA TYR A 23 27.88 21.59 9.33
C TYR A 23 28.02 20.17 9.92
N LEU A 24 27.07 19.73 10.77
CA LEU A 24 26.99 18.34 11.25
C LEU A 24 26.71 17.37 10.09
N VAL A 25 25.75 17.62 9.21
CA VAL A 25 25.44 16.68 8.10
C VAL A 25 26.60 16.52 7.10
N ARG A 26 27.41 17.58 6.92
CA ARG A 26 28.54 17.57 5.98
C ARG A 26 29.85 17.02 6.56
N ASN A 27 30.17 17.30 7.83
CA ASN A 27 31.41 16.81 8.47
C ASN A 27 31.24 15.53 9.30
N TYR A 28 30.02 15.07 9.57
CA TYR A 28 29.79 13.82 10.33
C TYR A 28 29.85 12.57 9.41
N ASN A 29 30.04 12.71 8.09
CA ASN A 29 29.70 11.65 7.14
C ASN A 29 30.86 10.81 6.56
N PHE A 30 31.83 10.44 7.40
CA PHE A 30 32.69 9.27 7.12
C PHE A 30 32.48 8.16 8.16
N GLU A 31 32.50 8.49 9.46
CA GLU A 31 32.15 7.58 10.55
C GLU A 31 30.64 7.27 10.59
N ASN A 32 29.75 8.23 10.30
CA ASN A 32 28.31 7.93 10.19
C ASN A 32 27.94 7.09 8.97
N ARG A 33 28.72 7.12 7.88
CA ARG A 33 28.47 6.16 6.79
C ARG A 33 28.71 4.74 7.28
N LYS A 34 29.76 4.50 8.08
CA LYS A 34 29.98 3.21 8.75
C LYS A 34 28.89 2.91 9.78
N TYR A 35 28.50 3.86 10.63
CA TYR A 35 27.43 3.68 11.62
C TYR A 35 26.08 3.39 10.97
N TYR A 36 25.64 4.19 9.99
CA TYR A 36 24.39 3.94 9.25
C TYR A 36 24.47 2.73 8.33
N MET A 37 25.62 2.38 7.75
CA MET A 37 25.79 1.10 7.04
C MET A 37 25.74 -0.08 8.00
N LYS A 38 26.30 0.07 9.21
CA LYS A 38 26.28 -0.94 10.29
C LYS A 38 24.87 -1.08 10.87
N LYS A 39 24.15 0.03 11.12
CA LYS A 39 22.74 0.04 11.48
C LYS A 39 21.88 -0.55 10.37
N ARG A 40 22.16 -0.24 9.10
CA ARG A 40 21.50 -0.84 7.92
C ARG A 40 21.82 -2.35 7.81
N GLN A 41 23.02 -2.80 8.16
CA GLN A 41 23.38 -4.22 8.24
C GLN A 41 22.79 -4.91 9.47
N GLU A 42 22.63 -4.23 10.60
CA GLU A 42 22.00 -4.70 11.84
C GLU A 42 20.48 -4.77 11.70
N GLU A 43 19.85 -3.80 11.04
CA GLU A 43 18.45 -3.79 10.64
C GLU A 43 18.20 -4.88 9.60
N LYS A 44 19.08 -5.03 8.60
CA LYS A 44 19.01 -6.12 7.62
C LYS A 44 19.24 -7.48 8.28
N LYS A 45 20.14 -7.61 9.26
CA LYS A 45 20.31 -8.81 10.10
C LYS A 45 19.13 -9.03 11.04
N ARG A 46 18.46 -7.98 11.53
CA ARG A 46 17.24 -8.05 12.35
C ARG A 46 16.06 -8.50 11.51
N LEU A 47 15.90 -7.99 10.30
CA LEU A 47 14.92 -8.44 9.30
C LEU A 47 15.22 -9.88 8.83
N TYR A 48 16.49 -10.25 8.72
CA TYR A 48 16.93 -11.62 8.42
C TYR A 48 16.76 -12.58 9.62
N LYS A 49 16.82 -12.07 10.86
CA LYS A 49 16.47 -12.81 12.09
C LYS A 49 14.95 -12.89 12.30
N MET A 50 14.18 -11.87 11.95
CA MET A 50 12.71 -11.92 11.92
C MET A 50 12.24 -12.96 10.90
N ALA A 51 12.95 -13.07 9.78
CA ALA A 51 12.75 -14.15 8.80
C ALA A 51 13.03 -15.56 9.34
N GLN A 52 13.58 -15.72 10.57
CA GLN A 52 13.67 -17.05 11.16
C GLN A 52 12.33 -17.56 11.69
N HIS A 53 11.40 -16.71 12.16
CA HIS A 53 10.03 -17.13 12.49
C HIS A 53 9.01 -16.05 12.07
N ASN A 54 8.46 -16.18 10.85
CA ASN A 54 7.35 -15.34 10.37
C ASN A 54 6.05 -15.57 11.16
N GLU A 55 6.05 -16.42 12.18
CA GLU A 55 4.88 -16.81 12.97
C GLU A 55 4.24 -15.64 13.74
N ASN A 56 4.96 -14.55 14.00
CA ASN A 56 4.52 -13.39 14.79
C ASN A 56 4.61 -12.06 14.01
N TRP A 57 4.55 -12.11 12.68
CA TRP A 57 4.91 -10.94 11.87
C TRP A 57 3.94 -9.76 12.04
N MET A 58 2.64 -10.00 12.30
CA MET A 58 1.67 -8.90 12.51
C MET A 58 1.86 -8.23 13.87
N ARG A 59 2.20 -8.99 14.92
CA ARG A 59 2.65 -8.47 16.22
C ARG A 59 3.87 -7.58 16.06
N ASP A 60 4.84 -8.03 15.27
CA ASP A 60 6.15 -7.38 15.16
C ASP A 60 6.14 -6.19 14.18
N LEU A 61 5.00 -5.89 13.54
CA LEU A 61 4.83 -4.69 12.73
C LEU A 61 5.08 -3.42 13.56
N PRO A 62 5.77 -2.41 13.00
CA PRO A 62 5.86 -1.10 13.63
C PRO A 62 4.48 -0.43 13.68
N LEU A 63 4.27 0.43 14.68
CA LEU A 63 2.97 1.05 14.95
C LEU A 63 2.33 1.73 13.73
N PHE A 64 3.12 2.43 12.92
CA PHE A 64 2.60 3.10 11.72
C PHE A 64 2.04 2.13 10.67
N LEU A 65 2.55 0.89 10.58
CA LEU A 65 1.97 -0.17 9.77
C LEU A 65 0.77 -0.81 10.46
N LYS A 66 0.81 -0.96 11.79
CA LYS A 66 -0.34 -1.50 12.55
C LYS A 66 -1.58 -0.61 12.50
N LEU A 67 -1.41 0.69 12.31
CA LEU A 67 -2.49 1.68 12.17
C LEU A 67 -3.09 1.74 10.77
N LYS A 68 -2.50 1.04 9.79
CA LYS A 68 -3.08 0.96 8.44
C LYS A 68 -4.27 0.01 8.40
N PRO A 69 -5.28 0.31 7.55
CA PRO A 69 -6.32 -0.66 7.27
C PRO A 69 -5.72 -1.96 6.74
N LEU A 70 -6.26 -3.12 7.16
CA LEU A 70 -5.78 -4.43 6.71
C LEU A 70 -5.83 -4.58 5.17
N THR A 71 -6.74 -3.86 4.50
CA THR A 71 -6.88 -3.78 3.04
C THR A 71 -5.69 -3.14 2.33
N HIS A 72 -4.78 -2.50 3.07
CA HIS A 72 -3.55 -1.84 2.59
C HIS A 72 -2.26 -2.54 3.06
N LEU A 73 -2.37 -3.66 3.77
CA LEU A 73 -1.22 -4.50 4.09
C LEU A 73 -1.01 -5.54 3.00
N PHE A 74 0.24 -5.93 2.79
CA PHE A 74 0.62 -7.09 1.99
C PHE A 74 0.53 -8.34 2.85
N ILE A 75 -0.40 -9.23 2.51
CA ILE A 75 -0.74 -10.41 3.32
C ILE A 75 -0.48 -11.67 2.49
N PRO A 76 0.41 -12.59 2.94
CA PRO A 76 0.60 -13.86 2.27
C PRO A 76 -0.59 -14.79 2.58
N GLY A 77 -1.13 -15.40 1.53
CA GLY A 77 -2.18 -16.39 1.61
C GLY A 77 -1.86 -17.67 0.83
N SER A 78 -2.60 -18.73 1.14
CA SER A 78 -2.49 -20.02 0.43
C SER A 78 -3.75 -20.27 -0.39
N HIS A 79 -3.56 -20.71 -1.65
CA HIS A 79 -4.67 -21.17 -2.50
C HIS A 79 -5.06 -22.61 -2.12
N GLN A 80 -6.36 -22.91 -2.09
CA GLN A 80 -6.91 -24.20 -1.65
C GLN A 80 -6.17 -24.73 -0.41
N SER A 81 -6.23 -23.92 0.65
CA SER A 81 -5.29 -23.93 1.77
C SER A 81 -5.12 -25.29 2.45
N PHE A 82 -6.19 -26.08 2.50
CA PHE A 82 -6.24 -27.34 3.24
C PHE A 82 -6.33 -28.56 2.33
N SER A 83 -5.71 -28.47 1.15
CA SER A 83 -5.55 -29.56 0.18
C SER A 83 -4.33 -30.45 0.45
N ASP A 84 -3.66 -30.28 1.59
CA ASP A 84 -2.49 -31.04 2.03
C ASP A 84 -2.80 -32.53 2.25
N LEU A 85 -4.01 -32.85 2.70
CA LEU A 85 -4.48 -34.21 2.90
C LEU A 85 -5.78 -34.45 2.13
N LEU A 86 -5.68 -35.18 1.02
CA LEU A 86 -6.81 -35.61 0.20
C LEU A 86 -7.07 -37.11 0.36
N ASN A 87 -8.27 -37.47 0.78
CA ASN A 87 -8.65 -38.83 1.16
C ASN A 87 -9.11 -39.65 -0.06
N LYS A 88 -8.22 -40.51 -0.55
CA LYS A 88 -8.51 -41.45 -1.64
C LYS A 88 -9.50 -42.58 -1.29
N LYS A 89 -9.79 -42.81 0.00
CA LYS A 89 -10.74 -43.85 0.42
C LYS A 89 -12.18 -43.38 0.20
N LEU A 90 -12.41 -42.08 0.30
CA LEU A 90 -13.70 -41.45 0.01
C LEU A 90 -13.94 -41.35 -1.51
N PRO A 91 -15.22 -41.24 -1.94
CA PRO A 91 -15.56 -41.02 -3.34
C PRO A 91 -14.96 -39.72 -3.87
N ILE A 92 -14.84 -39.61 -5.20
CA ILE A 92 -14.46 -38.35 -5.85
C ILE A 92 -15.44 -37.24 -5.42
N ALA A 93 -14.90 -36.08 -5.06
CA ALA A 93 -15.68 -34.99 -4.48
C ALA A 93 -16.59 -34.31 -5.50
N THR A 94 -17.57 -33.56 -5.00
CA THR A 94 -18.61 -32.95 -5.83
C THR A 94 -18.16 -31.71 -6.60
N ASP A 95 -16.98 -31.16 -6.27
CA ASP A 95 -16.40 -29.97 -6.90
C ASP A 95 -15.79 -30.25 -8.28
N VAL A 96 -15.76 -31.51 -8.73
CA VAL A 96 -15.33 -31.88 -10.08
C VAL A 96 -16.52 -32.18 -11.01
N PRO A 97 -16.30 -32.11 -12.35
CA PRO A 97 -17.33 -32.48 -13.31
C PRO A 97 -17.90 -33.89 -13.09
N LYS A 98 -19.22 -34.03 -13.29
CA LYS A 98 -19.97 -35.28 -13.03
C LYS A 98 -19.36 -36.51 -13.69
N PHE A 99 -18.79 -36.38 -14.89
CA PHE A 99 -18.21 -37.53 -15.60
C PHE A 99 -17.03 -38.16 -14.84
N LEU A 100 -16.20 -37.38 -14.13
CA LEU A 100 -15.10 -37.91 -13.31
C LEU A 100 -15.61 -38.75 -12.14
N ARG A 101 -16.74 -38.35 -11.56
CA ARG A 101 -17.43 -39.13 -10.52
C ARG A 101 -18.04 -40.43 -11.05
N PHE A 102 -18.43 -40.47 -12.33
CA PHE A 102 -18.95 -41.68 -12.97
C PHE A 102 -17.85 -42.71 -13.25
N VAL A 103 -16.62 -42.26 -13.53
CA VAL A 103 -15.45 -43.12 -13.76
C VAL A 103 -14.59 -43.30 -12.51
N ASP A 104 -15.20 -43.15 -11.32
CA ASP A 104 -14.49 -43.22 -10.06
C ASP A 104 -13.79 -44.59 -9.89
N SER A 105 -12.50 -44.53 -9.64
CA SER A 105 -11.65 -45.70 -9.44
C SER A 105 -10.43 -45.33 -8.57
N PRO A 106 -9.80 -46.30 -7.89
CA PRO A 106 -8.58 -46.04 -7.11
C PRO A 106 -7.47 -45.35 -7.92
N TRP A 107 -7.38 -45.64 -9.22
CA TRP A 107 -6.43 -45.01 -10.13
C TRP A 107 -6.81 -43.57 -10.45
N ALA A 108 -8.08 -43.30 -10.75
CA ALA A 108 -8.59 -41.95 -10.98
C ALA A 108 -8.35 -41.06 -9.74
N ARG A 109 -8.69 -41.55 -8.54
CA ARG A 109 -8.45 -40.84 -7.28
C ARG A 109 -6.98 -40.52 -7.06
N LYS A 110 -6.07 -41.45 -7.37
CA LYS A 110 -4.61 -41.20 -7.27
C LYS A 110 -4.13 -40.11 -8.22
N ILE A 111 -4.73 -39.98 -9.40
CA ILE A 111 -4.42 -38.88 -10.32
C ILE A 111 -5.00 -37.58 -9.80
N ILE A 112 -6.27 -37.58 -9.40
CA ILE A 112 -6.93 -36.38 -8.87
C ILE A 112 -6.19 -35.86 -7.64
N GLU A 113 -5.77 -36.71 -6.70
CA GLU A 113 -4.95 -36.32 -5.55
C GLU A 113 -3.67 -35.58 -5.97
N ARG A 114 -2.92 -36.11 -6.96
CA ARG A 114 -1.66 -35.50 -7.42
C ARG A 114 -1.84 -34.14 -8.08
N TRP A 115 -3.01 -33.92 -8.68
CA TRP A 115 -3.32 -32.71 -9.45
C TRP A 115 -4.20 -31.71 -8.69
N GLY A 116 -4.89 -32.16 -7.64
CA GLY A 116 -5.71 -31.34 -6.75
C GLY A 116 -5.01 -30.97 -5.43
N ARG A 117 -3.82 -31.51 -5.15
CA ARG A 117 -3.00 -31.02 -4.03
C ARG A 117 -2.34 -29.70 -4.41
N CYS A 118 -2.73 -28.63 -3.73
CA CYS A 118 -2.19 -27.27 -3.90
C CYS A 118 -1.23 -26.86 -2.77
N GLN A 119 -1.32 -27.50 -1.60
CA GLN A 119 -0.41 -27.27 -0.47
C GLN A 119 0.24 -28.58 -0.01
N GLU A 120 1.49 -28.50 0.43
CA GLU A 120 2.18 -29.64 1.06
C GLU A 120 2.18 -29.53 2.59
N LEU A 121 2.26 -28.30 3.11
CA LEU A 121 2.25 -27.97 4.53
C LEU A 121 0.85 -28.06 5.15
N HIS A 122 0.78 -28.55 6.39
CA HIS A 122 -0.40 -28.46 7.24
C HIS A 122 -0.66 -27.01 7.69
N VAL A 123 -1.88 -26.73 8.19
CA VAL A 123 -2.28 -25.37 8.61
C VAL A 123 -1.34 -24.77 9.66
N THR A 124 -0.89 -25.57 10.63
CA THR A 124 0.05 -25.13 11.68
C THR A 124 1.38 -24.64 11.11
N ASP A 125 1.93 -25.36 10.13
CA ASP A 125 3.18 -24.95 9.47
C ASP A 125 2.94 -23.76 8.54
N GLN A 126 1.83 -23.71 7.79
CA GLN A 126 1.49 -22.52 6.99
C GLN A 126 1.45 -21.25 7.85
N LEU A 127 0.83 -21.33 9.04
CA LEU A 127 0.75 -20.24 10.01
C LEU A 127 2.14 -19.80 10.51
N ARG A 128 3.02 -20.76 10.82
CA ARG A 128 4.42 -20.49 11.22
C ARG A 128 5.26 -19.86 10.10
N PHE A 129 5.00 -20.25 8.85
CA PHE A 129 5.62 -19.65 7.68
C PHE A 129 5.15 -18.21 7.40
N GLY A 130 4.05 -17.78 8.04
CA GLY A 130 3.54 -16.41 8.01
C GLY A 130 2.21 -16.23 7.29
N ILE A 131 1.58 -17.31 6.81
CA ILE A 131 0.28 -17.24 6.14
C ILE A 131 -0.78 -16.67 7.08
N ARG A 132 -1.56 -15.71 6.59
CA ARG A 132 -2.66 -15.08 7.34
C ARG A 132 -3.96 -15.04 6.55
N TYR A 133 -3.96 -15.52 5.30
CA TYR A 133 -5.16 -15.66 4.49
C TYR A 133 -5.32 -17.11 4.02
N PHE A 134 -6.51 -17.67 4.22
CA PHE A 134 -6.84 -19.03 3.79
C PHE A 134 -8.03 -19.04 2.82
N ASP A 135 -7.82 -19.64 1.64
CA ASP A 135 -8.83 -19.92 0.62
C ASP A 135 -9.45 -21.31 0.86
N VAL A 136 -10.72 -21.34 1.27
CA VAL A 136 -11.36 -22.53 1.83
C VAL A 136 -12.58 -22.94 1.02
N ARG A 137 -12.63 -24.24 0.71
CA ARG A 137 -13.81 -24.92 0.16
C ARG A 137 -14.29 -25.99 1.12
N VAL A 138 -15.60 -26.08 1.28
CA VAL A 138 -16.22 -27.05 2.19
C VAL A 138 -17.37 -27.79 1.53
N ALA A 139 -17.57 -29.03 1.96
CA ALA A 139 -18.65 -29.88 1.50
C ALA A 139 -19.20 -30.74 2.62
N PHE A 140 -20.51 -30.98 2.59
CA PHE A 140 -21.08 -32.12 3.28
C PHE A 140 -20.92 -33.39 2.44
N LEU A 141 -20.50 -34.48 3.08
CA LEU A 141 -20.40 -35.77 2.43
C LEU A 141 -21.83 -36.32 2.18
N PRO A 142 -22.21 -36.62 0.92
CA PRO A 142 -23.54 -37.15 0.62
C PRO A 142 -23.80 -38.48 1.34
N GLY A 143 -24.94 -38.56 2.03
CA GLY A 143 -25.40 -39.80 2.68
C GLY A 143 -24.98 -39.95 4.15
N GLU A 144 -24.23 -39.02 4.71
CA GLU A 144 -24.02 -38.96 6.17
C GLU A 144 -25.18 -38.27 6.88
N CYS A 145 -25.34 -38.57 8.17
CA CYS A 145 -26.43 -38.04 8.98
C CYS A 145 -26.19 -36.55 9.23
N GLU A 146 -27.11 -35.68 8.81
CA GLU A 146 -27.06 -34.22 9.05
C GLU A 146 -27.00 -33.83 10.54
N GLN A 147 -27.18 -34.81 11.45
CA GLN A 147 -27.08 -34.63 12.90
C GLN A 147 -25.64 -34.63 13.42
N SER A 148 -24.67 -35.29 12.76
CA SER A 148 -23.27 -35.28 13.19
C SER A 148 -22.52 -34.01 12.75
N LEU A 149 -23.05 -33.30 11.75
CA LEU A 149 -22.46 -32.10 11.12
C LEU A 149 -21.01 -32.30 10.63
N ASP A 150 -20.77 -33.40 9.92
CA ASP A 150 -19.44 -33.72 9.35
C ASP A 150 -19.17 -32.92 8.07
N ILE A 151 -18.58 -31.73 8.25
CA ILE A 151 -18.14 -30.86 7.16
C ILE A 151 -16.70 -31.21 6.78
N PHE A 152 -16.49 -31.50 5.49
CA PHE A 152 -15.19 -31.85 4.95
C PHE A 152 -14.62 -30.74 4.08
N LEU A 153 -13.32 -30.58 4.16
CA LEU A 153 -12.54 -29.82 3.19
C LEU A 153 -12.50 -30.60 1.86
N LEU A 154 -12.30 -29.93 0.73
CA LEU A 154 -12.18 -30.62 -0.56
C LEU A 154 -11.41 -29.82 -1.61
N HIS A 155 -10.72 -30.55 -2.47
CA HIS A 155 -10.36 -30.10 -3.81
C HIS A 155 -10.14 -31.31 -4.70
N GLY A 156 -11.09 -31.62 -5.57
CA GLY A 156 -11.08 -32.84 -6.38
C GLY A 156 -11.47 -34.11 -5.62
N LEU A 157 -10.95 -34.27 -4.41
CA LEU A 157 -11.28 -35.29 -3.43
C LEU A 157 -11.67 -34.63 -2.10
N TYR A 158 -12.39 -35.36 -1.26
CA TYR A 158 -12.61 -34.94 0.13
C TYR A 158 -11.31 -35.04 0.91
N GLY A 159 -11.04 -34.04 1.74
CA GLY A 159 -9.92 -34.00 2.66
C GLY A 159 -10.31 -34.41 4.07
N ARG A 160 -9.66 -33.79 5.06
CA ARG A 160 -9.98 -33.98 6.47
C ARG A 160 -11.21 -33.15 6.89
N PRO A 161 -11.88 -33.51 8.00
CA PRO A 161 -12.94 -32.70 8.58
C PRO A 161 -12.45 -31.28 8.89
N ILE A 162 -13.27 -30.27 8.61
CA ILE A 162 -12.89 -28.87 8.86
C ILE A 162 -12.65 -28.60 10.34
N LYS A 163 -13.36 -29.30 11.23
CA LYS A 163 -13.22 -29.16 12.68
C LYS A 163 -11.77 -29.33 13.14
N GLU A 164 -11.06 -30.33 12.62
CA GLU A 164 -9.66 -30.57 12.97
C GLU A 164 -8.78 -29.35 12.63
N VAL A 165 -9.00 -28.73 11.48
CA VAL A 165 -8.27 -27.54 11.05
C VAL A 165 -8.65 -26.32 11.89
N LEU A 166 -9.92 -26.17 12.26
CA LEU A 166 -10.37 -25.08 13.12
C LEU A 166 -9.80 -25.20 14.55
N ASP A 167 -9.67 -26.42 15.09
CA ASP A 167 -9.04 -26.68 16.38
C ASP A 167 -7.53 -26.34 16.35
N GLU A 168 -6.84 -26.67 15.24
CA GLU A 168 -5.45 -26.28 15.01
C GLU A 168 -5.29 -24.75 14.89
N ILE A 169 -6.20 -24.08 14.19
CA ILE A 169 -6.26 -22.61 14.10
C ILE A 169 -6.49 -21.99 15.49
N TYR A 170 -7.44 -22.52 16.26
CA TYR A 170 -7.75 -22.06 17.61
C TYR A 170 -6.54 -22.15 18.53
N THR A 171 -5.81 -23.27 18.46
CA THR A 171 -4.56 -23.46 19.20
C THR A 171 -3.54 -22.38 18.82
N PHE A 172 -3.32 -22.16 17.52
CA PHE A 172 -2.36 -21.14 17.07
C PHE A 172 -2.72 -19.73 17.54
N ILE A 173 -3.96 -19.28 17.36
CA ILE A 173 -4.36 -17.92 17.77
C ILE A 173 -4.35 -17.75 19.30
N SER A 174 -4.53 -18.84 20.06
CA SER A 174 -4.40 -18.81 21.51
C SER A 174 -2.94 -18.59 21.93
N ASP A 175 -2.00 -19.23 21.23
CA ASP A 175 -0.55 -19.06 21.45
C ASP A 175 -0.02 -17.72 20.88
N HIS A 176 -0.74 -17.11 19.95
CA HIS A 176 -0.34 -15.90 19.20
C HIS A 176 -1.44 -14.83 19.26
N PRO A 177 -1.71 -14.22 20.44
CA PRO A 177 -2.87 -13.35 20.67
C PRO A 177 -2.92 -12.07 19.82
N GLU A 178 -1.78 -11.69 19.23
CA GLU A 178 -1.61 -10.47 18.45
C GLU A 178 -1.65 -10.68 16.93
N GLU A 179 -1.81 -11.93 16.49
CA GLU A 179 -1.93 -12.29 15.08
C GLU A 179 -3.40 -12.30 14.64
N ILE A 180 -3.64 -11.97 13.36
CA ILE A 180 -4.97 -11.87 12.76
C ILE A 180 -5.04 -12.78 11.55
N LEU A 181 -6.01 -13.69 11.51
CA LEU A 181 -6.24 -14.58 10.38
C LEU A 181 -7.49 -14.16 9.60
N ILE A 182 -7.43 -14.35 8.28
CA ILE A 182 -8.52 -14.15 7.34
C ILE A 182 -8.92 -15.52 6.79
N LEU A 183 -10.14 -15.95 7.12
CA LEU A 183 -10.73 -17.18 6.60
C LEU A 183 -11.74 -16.81 5.51
N ASP A 184 -11.46 -17.19 4.27
CA ASP A 184 -12.39 -17.03 3.15
C ASP A 184 -12.99 -18.37 2.77
N ILE A 185 -14.18 -18.65 3.31
CA ILE A 185 -14.97 -19.82 2.95
C ILE A 185 -15.84 -19.45 1.77
N ASN A 186 -15.36 -19.79 0.57
CA ASN A 186 -15.89 -19.25 -0.67
C ASN A 186 -16.69 -20.23 -1.54
N HIS A 187 -16.53 -21.53 -1.35
CA HIS A 187 -17.35 -22.53 -2.02
C HIS A 187 -17.95 -23.52 -1.02
N PHE A 188 -19.27 -23.71 -1.16
CA PHE A 188 -20.06 -24.63 -0.36
C PHE A 188 -20.71 -25.66 -1.28
N TYR A 189 -20.48 -26.95 -0.99
CA TYR A 189 -21.08 -28.05 -1.76
C TYR A 189 -21.98 -28.90 -0.87
N ASN A 190 -23.20 -29.17 -1.33
CA ASN A 190 -24.22 -29.92 -0.60
C ASN A 190 -24.63 -29.25 0.74
N PHE A 191 -24.58 -27.92 0.81
CA PHE A 191 -25.13 -27.17 1.93
C PHE A 191 -26.58 -26.75 1.66
N ASN A 192 -27.42 -26.88 2.68
CA ASN A 192 -28.71 -26.22 2.74
C ASN A 192 -28.65 -25.08 3.79
N ASP A 193 -29.69 -24.26 3.86
CA ASP A 193 -29.72 -23.10 4.78
C ASP A 193 -29.58 -23.49 6.25
N GLU A 194 -30.12 -24.65 6.66
CA GLU A 194 -30.01 -25.13 8.04
C GLU A 194 -28.57 -25.53 8.38
N LEU A 195 -27.90 -26.22 7.46
CA LEU A 195 -26.49 -26.60 7.62
C LEU A 195 -25.58 -25.37 7.66
N HIS A 196 -25.86 -24.34 6.86
CA HIS A 196 -25.16 -23.06 6.96
C HIS A 196 -25.33 -22.43 8.35
N ARG A 197 -26.55 -22.37 8.90
CA ARG A 197 -26.80 -21.84 10.25
C ARG A 197 -26.06 -22.63 11.32
N LYS A 198 -26.16 -23.95 11.31
CA LYS A 198 -25.47 -24.82 12.26
C LYS A 198 -23.96 -24.61 12.22
N PHE A 199 -23.38 -24.50 11.03
CA PHE A 199 -21.95 -24.27 10.88
C PHE A 199 -21.52 -22.89 11.41
N LEU A 200 -22.29 -21.84 11.12
CA LEU A 200 -22.02 -20.49 11.63
C LEU A 200 -22.11 -20.42 13.17
N ILE A 201 -23.11 -21.09 13.77
CA ILE A 201 -23.24 -21.19 15.24
C ILE A 201 -22.03 -21.94 15.85
N GLN A 202 -21.56 -23.00 15.21
CA GLN A 202 -20.36 -23.70 15.67
C GLN A 202 -19.10 -22.82 15.59
N LEU A 203 -18.94 -22.05 14.52
CA LEU A 203 -17.83 -21.10 14.37
C LEU A 203 -17.89 -20.01 15.45
N GLU A 204 -19.06 -19.43 15.70
CA GLU A 204 -19.28 -18.45 16.76
C GLU A 204 -18.94 -19.01 18.14
N HIS A 205 -19.37 -20.24 18.43
CA HIS A 205 -19.07 -20.89 19.69
C HIS A 205 -17.57 -21.17 19.88
N LEU A 206 -16.90 -21.70 18.85
CA LEU A 206 -15.48 -22.04 18.91
C LEU A 206 -14.60 -20.79 19.07
N PHE A 207 -14.93 -19.71 18.37
CA PHE A 207 -14.14 -18.48 18.32
C PHE A 207 -14.81 -17.31 19.03
N ASN A 208 -15.54 -17.59 20.11
CA ASN A 208 -16.33 -16.61 20.82
C ASN A 208 -15.52 -15.35 21.18
N GLY A 209 -16.00 -14.19 20.74
CA GLY A 209 -15.34 -12.89 20.95
C GLY A 209 -14.03 -12.66 20.18
N LYS A 210 -13.60 -13.59 19.30
CA LYS A 210 -12.38 -13.44 18.50
C LYS A 210 -12.61 -12.83 17.12
N PHE A 211 -13.85 -12.77 16.65
CA PHE A 211 -14.15 -12.23 15.32
C PHE A 211 -14.11 -10.70 15.28
N ILE A 212 -13.52 -10.17 14.21
CA ILE A 212 -13.62 -8.77 13.81
C ILE A 212 -15.04 -8.55 13.24
N PRO A 213 -15.85 -7.66 13.83
CA PRO A 213 -17.20 -7.39 13.35
C PRO A 213 -17.23 -6.91 11.90
N ALA A 214 -18.26 -7.33 11.17
CA ALA A 214 -18.49 -6.91 9.80
C ALA A 214 -19.19 -5.54 9.71
N PRO A 215 -19.13 -4.87 8.55
CA PRO A 215 -19.93 -3.68 8.29
C PRO A 215 -21.44 -4.00 8.39
N PRO A 216 -22.29 -3.05 8.81
CA PRO A 216 -22.01 -1.62 9.01
C PRO A 216 -21.44 -1.27 10.39
N SER A 217 -21.28 -2.24 11.30
CA SER A 217 -20.80 -1.99 12.67
C SER A 217 -19.40 -1.37 12.71
N LEU A 218 -18.58 -1.64 11.70
CA LEU A 218 -17.21 -1.15 11.58
C LEU A 218 -16.93 -0.71 10.14
N SER A 219 -16.31 0.46 9.97
CA SER A 219 -15.83 0.90 8.66
C SER A 219 -14.55 0.14 8.27
N LEU A 220 -14.37 -0.12 6.96
CA LEU A 220 -13.16 -0.75 6.42
C LEU A 220 -11.86 -0.06 6.91
N ASN A 221 -11.86 1.26 7.01
CA ASN A 221 -10.69 2.04 7.42
C ASN A 221 -10.34 1.86 8.91
N GLN A 222 -11.28 1.38 9.72
CA GLN A 222 -11.08 1.12 11.15
C GLN A 222 -10.52 -0.29 11.40
N VAL A 223 -10.65 -1.19 10.42
CA VAL A 223 -10.11 -2.56 10.51
C VAL A 223 -8.60 -2.52 10.32
N THR A 224 -7.88 -2.35 11.43
CA THR A 224 -6.42 -2.26 11.48
C THR A 224 -5.86 -3.32 12.42
N VAL A 225 -4.56 -3.63 12.31
CA VAL A 225 -3.89 -4.56 13.24
C VAL A 225 -3.97 -4.03 14.67
N ASN A 226 -3.73 -2.73 14.85
CA ASN A 226 -3.80 -2.08 16.16
C ASN A 226 -5.21 -2.16 16.76
N PHE A 227 -6.25 -1.89 15.95
CA PHE A 227 -7.64 -1.99 16.40
C PHE A 227 -7.97 -3.41 16.88
N ALA A 228 -7.63 -4.44 16.09
CA ALA A 228 -7.92 -5.82 16.44
C ALA A 228 -7.20 -6.23 17.73
N GLN A 229 -5.90 -5.90 17.85
CA GLN A 229 -5.09 -6.17 19.06
C GLN A 229 -5.67 -5.50 20.31
N GLN A 230 -6.11 -4.24 20.22
CA GLN A 230 -6.70 -3.51 21.36
C GLN A 230 -8.02 -4.12 21.85
N HIS A 231 -8.77 -4.78 20.98
CA HIS A 231 -10.06 -5.39 21.31
C HIS A 231 -9.98 -6.91 21.49
N GLY A 232 -8.80 -7.51 21.32
CA GLY A 232 -8.62 -8.97 21.40
C GLY A 232 -9.22 -9.75 20.22
N PHE A 233 -9.49 -9.07 19.10
CA PHE A 233 -9.96 -9.71 17.87
C PHE A 233 -8.79 -10.32 17.09
N GLN A 234 -9.03 -11.50 16.49
CA GLN A 234 -8.02 -12.30 15.82
C GLN A 234 -8.50 -12.93 14.50
N LEU A 235 -9.80 -12.89 14.19
CA LEU A 235 -10.36 -13.57 13.02
C LEU A 235 -11.24 -12.66 12.17
N LEU A 236 -11.01 -12.64 10.87
CA LEU A 236 -11.91 -12.06 9.89
C LEU A 236 -12.47 -13.20 9.02
N LEU A 237 -13.78 -13.40 9.06
CA LEU A 237 -14.45 -14.49 8.35
C LEU A 237 -15.22 -13.94 7.15
N PHE A 238 -14.73 -14.21 5.94
CA PHE A 238 -15.54 -14.11 4.73
C PHE A 238 -16.33 -15.40 4.54
N TYR A 239 -17.64 -15.26 4.35
CA TYR A 239 -18.55 -16.39 4.17
C TYR A 239 -19.44 -16.10 2.97
N GLN A 240 -19.15 -16.76 1.83
CA GLN A 240 -19.79 -16.47 0.54
C GLN A 240 -21.20 -17.06 0.42
N GLN A 241 -22.09 -16.75 1.37
CA GLN A 241 -23.50 -17.12 1.35
C GLN A 241 -24.35 -16.03 1.97
N LYS A 242 -25.39 -15.58 1.26
CA LYS A 242 -26.22 -14.42 1.65
C LYS A 242 -26.86 -14.56 3.04
N LEU A 243 -27.22 -15.78 3.44
CA LEU A 243 -27.77 -16.06 4.76
C LEU A 243 -26.83 -15.64 5.90
N ALA A 244 -25.51 -15.71 5.68
CA ALA A 244 -24.51 -15.38 6.68
C ALA A 244 -24.56 -13.90 7.08
N GLU A 245 -25.01 -13.00 6.19
CA GLU A 245 -25.12 -11.56 6.47
C GLU A 245 -26.02 -11.22 7.68
N GLN A 246 -26.81 -12.17 8.18
CA GLN A 246 -27.58 -12.06 9.43
C GLN A 246 -26.70 -12.13 10.69
N PHE A 247 -25.47 -12.64 10.57
CA PHE A 247 -24.49 -12.80 11.65
C PHE A 247 -23.46 -11.67 11.57
N SER A 248 -23.43 -10.83 12.61
CA SER A 248 -22.62 -9.59 12.63
C SER A 248 -21.11 -9.80 12.54
N PHE A 249 -20.63 -11.03 12.73
CA PHE A 249 -19.20 -11.39 12.63
C PHE A 249 -18.79 -11.91 11.25
N THR A 250 -19.72 -12.02 10.29
CA THR A 250 -19.45 -12.55 8.96
C THR A 250 -19.38 -11.43 7.92
N TRP A 251 -18.32 -11.43 7.14
CA TRP A 251 -18.07 -10.44 6.11
C TRP A 251 -18.68 -10.90 4.78
N PRO A 252 -19.53 -10.05 4.14
CA PRO A 252 -20.14 -10.41 2.87
C PRO A 252 -19.15 -10.41 1.71
N SER A 253 -19.53 -11.13 0.65
CA SER A 253 -18.82 -11.23 -0.63
C SER A 253 -18.43 -9.87 -1.23
N SER A 254 -19.26 -8.85 -1.01
CA SER A 254 -19.04 -7.49 -1.54
C SER A 254 -17.80 -6.79 -0.99
N TYR A 255 -17.17 -7.31 0.07
CA TYR A 255 -15.97 -6.74 0.69
C TYR A 255 -14.67 -7.48 0.32
N ILE A 256 -14.75 -8.53 -0.49
CA ILE A 256 -13.58 -9.26 -0.98
C ILE A 256 -13.73 -9.63 -2.45
N ALA A 257 -12.69 -9.37 -3.24
CA ALA A 257 -12.62 -9.85 -4.61
C ALA A 257 -11.42 -10.78 -4.78
N SER A 258 -11.67 -11.91 -5.44
CA SER A 258 -10.64 -12.90 -5.78
C SER A 258 -10.77 -13.29 -7.26
N PRO A 259 -10.39 -12.41 -8.20
CA PRO A 259 -10.51 -12.69 -9.63
C PRO A 259 -9.58 -13.82 -10.05
N TRP A 260 -10.12 -14.78 -10.81
CA TRP A 260 -9.41 -15.98 -11.23
C TRP A 260 -9.13 -15.97 -12.73
N ALA A 261 -7.85 -16.03 -13.10
CA ALA A 261 -7.41 -15.99 -14.50
C ALA A 261 -7.83 -17.23 -15.33
N ASN A 262 -8.10 -18.36 -14.65
CA ASN A 262 -8.50 -19.63 -15.24
C ASN A 262 -7.70 -20.00 -16.51
N THR A 263 -6.37 -20.03 -16.38
CA THR A 263 -5.46 -20.27 -17.51
C THR A 263 -4.32 -21.20 -17.12
N ASN A 264 -3.83 -21.99 -18.09
CA ASN A 264 -2.60 -22.78 -17.95
C ASN A 264 -1.37 -22.07 -18.57
N ASN A 265 -1.52 -20.83 -19.02
CA ASN A 265 -0.48 -20.04 -19.68
C ASN A 265 0.05 -18.95 -18.75
N LEU A 266 1.36 -18.98 -18.48
CA LEU A 266 2.03 -18.01 -17.60
C LEU A 266 1.98 -16.57 -18.11
N GLN A 267 2.17 -16.35 -19.41
CA GLN A 267 2.14 -15.00 -19.97
C GLN A 267 0.74 -14.39 -19.83
N HIS A 268 -0.29 -15.19 -20.13
CA HIS A 268 -1.68 -14.76 -19.97
C HIS A 268 -2.01 -14.48 -18.50
N LEU A 269 -1.51 -15.30 -17.57
CA LEU A 269 -1.68 -15.06 -16.13
C LEU A 269 -1.15 -13.69 -15.72
N TRP A 270 0.06 -13.32 -16.14
CA TRP A 270 0.66 -12.02 -15.77
C TRP A 270 -0.03 -10.84 -16.42
N GLN A 271 -0.39 -10.95 -17.70
CA GLN A 271 -1.18 -9.94 -18.40
C GLN A 271 -2.53 -9.71 -17.72
N TYR A 272 -3.22 -10.80 -17.36
CA TYR A 272 -4.47 -10.73 -16.61
C TYR A 272 -4.27 -10.08 -15.23
N THR A 273 -3.24 -10.51 -14.49
CA THR A 273 -2.92 -10.03 -13.14
C THR A 273 -2.67 -8.52 -13.11
N GLU A 274 -1.87 -8.01 -14.05
CA GLU A 274 -1.58 -6.57 -14.15
C GLU A 274 -2.84 -5.76 -14.52
N ASN A 275 -3.69 -6.30 -15.39
CA ASN A 275 -4.94 -5.65 -15.77
C ASN A 275 -5.95 -5.61 -14.61
N ILE A 276 -6.13 -6.70 -13.86
CA ILE A 276 -7.10 -6.70 -12.73
C ILE A 276 -6.65 -5.79 -11.59
N LEU A 277 -5.34 -5.65 -11.36
CA LEU A 277 -4.81 -4.78 -10.32
C LEU A 277 -5.05 -3.31 -10.65
N THR A 278 -4.83 -2.92 -11.91
CA THR A 278 -5.07 -1.53 -12.36
C THR A 278 -6.56 -1.18 -12.43
N CYS A 279 -7.44 -2.18 -12.60
CA CYS A 279 -8.89 -2.01 -12.58
C CYS A 279 -9.55 -2.37 -11.23
N ARG A 280 -8.77 -2.54 -10.13
CA ARG A 280 -9.27 -2.98 -8.81
C ARG A 280 -10.47 -2.15 -8.33
N ASP A 281 -10.41 -0.83 -8.48
CA ASP A 281 -11.46 0.08 -8.02
C ASP A 281 -12.78 -0.08 -8.79
N GLN A 282 -12.75 -0.65 -10.00
CA GLN A 282 -13.97 -0.99 -10.74
C GLN A 282 -14.59 -2.30 -10.21
N ILE A 283 -13.75 -3.22 -9.73
CA ILE A 283 -14.18 -4.52 -9.18
C ILE A 283 -14.73 -4.33 -7.75
N LEU A 284 -14.07 -3.50 -6.95
CA LEU A 284 -14.46 -3.17 -5.57
C LEU A 284 -14.64 -1.65 -5.40
N PRO A 285 -15.74 -1.07 -5.93
CA PRO A 285 -15.95 0.38 -5.94
C PRO A 285 -16.10 1.00 -4.55
N LYS A 286 -16.44 0.19 -3.54
CA LYS A 286 -16.53 0.62 -2.13
C LYS A 286 -15.24 0.35 -1.34
N GLY A 287 -14.19 -0.12 -2.01
CA GLY A 287 -13.01 -0.68 -1.38
C GLY A 287 -13.28 -2.06 -0.78
N GLY A 288 -12.21 -2.72 -0.33
CA GLY A 288 -12.29 -4.06 0.24
C GLY A 288 -10.96 -4.80 0.12
N PHE A 289 -10.98 -6.06 0.53
CA PHE A 289 -9.87 -6.98 0.41
C PHE A 289 -9.75 -7.45 -1.03
N PHE A 290 -8.52 -7.52 -1.54
CA PHE A 290 -8.27 -7.93 -2.92
C PHE A 290 -7.23 -9.03 -2.95
N VAL A 291 -7.61 -10.14 -3.54
CA VAL A 291 -6.82 -11.37 -3.59
C VAL A 291 -6.22 -11.51 -4.98
N THR A 292 -4.91 -11.34 -5.06
CA THR A 292 -4.14 -11.57 -6.28
C THR A 292 -3.78 -13.05 -6.36
N GLN A 293 -4.39 -13.76 -7.32
CA GLN A 293 -4.15 -15.19 -7.51
C GLN A 293 -2.99 -15.45 -8.47
N CYS A 294 -1.82 -15.82 -7.95
CA CYS A 294 -0.65 -16.17 -8.74
C CYS A 294 -0.58 -17.69 -8.99
N ILE A 295 -1.64 -18.24 -9.60
CA ILE A 295 -1.80 -19.69 -9.84
C ILE A 295 -2.11 -19.99 -11.30
N LEU A 296 -1.79 -21.20 -11.75
CA LEU A 296 -2.23 -21.73 -13.04
C LEU A 296 -3.29 -22.80 -12.83
N THR A 297 -4.21 -22.90 -13.78
CA THR A 297 -5.26 -23.92 -13.79
C THR A 297 -4.91 -25.03 -14.78
N PRO A 298 -4.78 -26.29 -14.34
CA PRO A 298 -4.52 -27.38 -15.24
C PRO A 298 -5.71 -27.65 -16.17
N THR A 299 -5.43 -27.89 -17.45
CA THR A 299 -6.43 -28.44 -18.38
C THR A 299 -6.41 -29.97 -18.36
N TRP A 300 -7.47 -30.62 -18.86
CA TRP A 300 -7.47 -32.08 -19.03
C TRP A 300 -6.29 -32.60 -19.85
N TRP A 301 -5.87 -31.85 -20.88
CA TRP A 301 -4.70 -32.21 -21.68
C TRP A 301 -3.40 -32.18 -20.89
N ASN A 302 -3.24 -31.24 -19.95
CA ASN A 302 -2.07 -31.20 -19.08
C ASN A 302 -2.01 -32.44 -18.18
N ILE A 303 -3.16 -32.82 -17.61
CA ILE A 303 -3.26 -33.97 -16.69
C ILE A 303 -2.97 -35.27 -17.43
N VAL A 304 -3.59 -35.50 -18.59
CA VAL A 304 -3.41 -36.72 -19.38
C VAL A 304 -1.96 -36.85 -19.88
N ARG A 305 -1.37 -35.77 -20.43
CA ARG A 305 0.01 -35.77 -20.94
C ARG A 305 1.05 -36.01 -19.83
N HIS A 306 0.71 -35.67 -18.59
CA HIS A 306 1.61 -35.72 -17.44
C HIS A 306 1.06 -36.55 -16.28
N PHE A 307 0.34 -37.64 -16.56
CA PHE A 307 -0.36 -38.45 -15.54
C PHE A 307 0.52 -39.04 -14.41
N LYS A 308 1.84 -39.14 -14.64
CA LYS A 308 2.83 -39.57 -13.62
C LYS A 308 3.42 -38.40 -12.80
N LYS A 309 3.16 -37.15 -13.19
CA LYS A 309 3.60 -35.94 -12.49
C LYS A 309 2.48 -35.36 -11.62
N SER A 310 2.76 -34.25 -10.95
CA SER A 310 1.84 -33.52 -10.08
C SER A 310 1.70 -32.06 -10.50
N LEU A 311 0.65 -31.39 -9.99
CA LEU A 311 0.45 -29.95 -10.16
C LEU A 311 1.71 -29.16 -9.76
N ARG A 312 2.30 -29.54 -8.62
CA ARG A 312 3.56 -28.98 -8.10
C ARG A 312 4.64 -28.90 -9.17
N THR A 313 4.98 -30.06 -9.73
CA THR A 313 6.11 -30.22 -10.66
C THR A 313 5.86 -29.66 -12.06
N VAL A 314 4.60 -29.60 -12.50
CA VAL A 314 4.27 -29.20 -13.87
C VAL A 314 3.98 -27.71 -13.97
N MET A 315 3.37 -27.12 -12.94
CA MET A 315 2.83 -25.76 -13.01
C MET A 315 3.27 -24.90 -11.83
N ALA A 316 3.00 -25.34 -10.60
CA ALA A 316 3.10 -24.45 -9.45
C ALA A 316 4.53 -23.97 -9.19
N THR A 317 5.54 -24.84 -9.24
CA THR A 317 6.94 -24.43 -8.98
C THR A 317 7.37 -23.27 -9.89
N LYS A 318 7.11 -23.36 -11.20
CA LYS A 318 7.47 -22.29 -12.14
C LYS A 318 6.63 -21.03 -11.94
N THR A 319 5.36 -21.19 -11.60
CA THR A 319 4.43 -20.07 -11.39
C THR A 319 4.80 -19.29 -10.13
N THR A 320 5.05 -20.00 -9.02
CA THR A 320 5.46 -19.41 -7.73
C THR A 320 6.83 -18.75 -7.83
N GLU A 321 7.80 -19.34 -8.56
CA GLU A 321 9.10 -18.70 -8.83
C GLU A 321 8.91 -17.35 -9.56
N GLN A 322 8.09 -17.33 -10.61
CA GLN A 322 7.81 -16.10 -11.34
C GLN A 322 7.02 -15.10 -10.50
N ALA A 323 6.09 -15.55 -9.66
CA ALA A 323 5.35 -14.68 -8.74
C ALA A 323 6.30 -13.96 -7.78
N VAL A 324 7.21 -14.70 -7.13
CA VAL A 324 8.21 -14.12 -6.22
C VAL A 324 9.14 -13.16 -6.96
N SER A 325 9.62 -13.55 -8.15
CA SER A 325 10.45 -12.68 -8.99
C SER A 325 9.73 -11.39 -9.39
N TRP A 326 8.47 -11.52 -9.80
CA TRP A 326 7.60 -10.40 -10.20
C TRP A 326 7.29 -9.47 -9.03
N LEU A 327 7.00 -9.99 -7.84
CA LEU A 327 6.82 -9.19 -6.61
C LEU A 327 8.10 -8.43 -6.22
N LYS A 328 9.27 -9.05 -6.38
CA LYS A 328 10.57 -8.41 -6.11
C LYS A 328 10.91 -7.34 -7.16
N LYS A 329 10.52 -7.55 -8.42
CA LYS A 329 10.91 -6.71 -9.58
C LYS A 329 9.97 -5.54 -9.84
N ASN A 330 8.65 -5.69 -9.66
CA ASN A 330 7.67 -4.64 -9.98
C ASN A 330 7.57 -3.59 -8.88
N SER A 331 8.74 -3.00 -8.61
CA SER A 331 8.94 -1.91 -7.69
C SER A 331 7.98 -0.77 -7.99
N ILE A 332 7.31 -0.28 -6.94
CA ILE A 332 6.61 1.00 -6.86
C ILE A 332 5.21 1.04 -7.49
N LEU A 333 5.08 0.80 -8.80
CA LEU A 333 3.87 1.21 -9.54
C LEU A 333 2.61 0.42 -9.17
N LEU A 334 2.75 -0.89 -9.00
CA LEU A 334 1.60 -1.77 -8.70
C LEU A 334 1.40 -1.98 -7.19
N MET A 335 2.40 -1.63 -6.38
CA MET A 335 2.38 -1.80 -4.92
C MET A 335 1.13 -1.24 -4.23
N PRO A 336 0.59 -0.06 -4.59
CA PRO A 336 -0.63 0.49 -3.99
C PRO A 336 -1.87 -0.39 -4.19
N PHE A 337 -1.88 -1.25 -5.21
CA PHE A 337 -3.06 -2.04 -5.60
C PHE A 337 -3.06 -3.47 -5.03
N PHE A 338 -1.97 -3.92 -4.42
CA PHE A 338 -1.93 -5.23 -3.77
C PHE A 338 -2.59 -5.21 -2.40
N ASN A 339 -3.00 -6.40 -1.97
CA ASN A 339 -3.38 -6.66 -0.60
C ASN A 339 -3.01 -8.11 -0.24
N ILE A 340 -3.88 -9.06 -0.54
CA ILE A 340 -3.61 -10.48 -0.33
C ILE A 340 -2.98 -11.05 -1.60
N VAL A 341 -1.92 -11.83 -1.47
CA VAL A 341 -1.34 -12.59 -2.58
C VAL A 341 -1.40 -14.06 -2.24
N ILE A 342 -1.89 -14.89 -3.16
CA ILE A 342 -1.96 -16.35 -2.97
C ILE A 342 -1.18 -17.10 -4.05
N VAL A 343 -0.57 -18.21 -3.64
CA VAL A 343 0.11 -19.18 -4.51
C VAL A 343 -0.23 -20.60 -4.09
N ASP A 344 0.07 -21.55 -4.98
CA ASP A 344 0.23 -22.96 -4.61
C ASP A 344 1.63 -23.19 -4.01
N PHE A 345 1.73 -24.09 -3.03
CA PHE A 345 2.97 -24.49 -2.33
C PHE A 345 3.75 -23.29 -1.76
N VAL A 346 3.19 -22.73 -0.68
CA VAL A 346 3.66 -21.48 -0.05
C VAL A 346 5.08 -21.55 0.53
N GLU A 347 5.64 -22.75 0.71
CA GLU A 347 7.00 -22.97 1.17
C GLU A 347 8.07 -22.67 0.10
N LEU A 348 7.66 -22.48 -1.16
CA LEU A 348 8.59 -22.30 -2.27
C LEU A 348 9.13 -20.87 -2.36
N PHE A 349 10.43 -20.76 -2.68
CA PHE A 349 11.13 -19.51 -3.05
C PHE A 349 11.02 -18.34 -2.07
N ASP A 350 10.83 -18.62 -0.78
CA ASP A 350 10.62 -17.61 0.27
C ASP A 350 9.42 -16.69 -0.01
N PHE A 351 8.34 -17.25 -0.58
CA PHE A 351 7.14 -16.51 -0.92
C PHE A 351 6.60 -15.69 0.26
N CYS A 352 6.35 -16.33 1.41
CA CYS A 352 5.79 -15.67 2.58
C CYS A 352 6.64 -14.49 3.05
N THR A 353 7.95 -14.73 3.21
CA THR A 353 8.91 -13.69 3.59
C THR A 353 8.95 -12.55 2.58
N THR A 354 8.88 -12.87 1.28
CA THR A 354 8.86 -11.86 0.22
C THR A 354 7.65 -10.95 0.37
N VAL A 355 6.44 -11.50 0.52
CA VAL A 355 5.20 -10.71 0.67
C VAL A 355 5.23 -9.87 1.95
N ILE A 356 5.63 -10.45 3.08
CA ILE A 356 5.71 -9.74 4.37
C ILE A 356 6.67 -8.54 4.27
N GLN A 357 7.83 -8.72 3.63
CA GLN A 357 8.83 -7.65 3.47
C GLN A 357 8.33 -6.47 2.63
N LEU A 358 7.36 -6.66 1.72
CA LEU A 358 6.79 -5.58 0.91
C LEU A 358 6.15 -4.49 1.78
N ASN A 359 5.57 -4.85 2.93
CA ASN A 359 5.01 -3.88 3.88
C ASN A 359 6.05 -2.84 4.34
N PHE A 360 7.32 -3.22 4.46
CA PHE A 360 8.39 -2.34 4.89
C PHE A 360 9.01 -1.56 3.73
N HIS A 361 9.18 -2.22 2.58
CA HIS A 361 9.79 -1.62 1.40
C HIS A 361 8.95 -0.49 0.78
N PHE A 362 7.63 -0.69 0.71
CA PHE A 362 6.72 0.31 0.15
C PHE A 362 6.76 1.62 0.93
N GLU A 363 6.79 1.54 2.26
CA GLU A 363 6.79 2.71 3.14
C GLU A 363 8.11 3.46 3.12
N PHE A 364 9.23 2.73 3.13
CA PHE A 364 10.54 3.34 2.98
C PHE A 364 10.62 4.13 1.68
N LEU A 365 10.06 3.60 0.61
CA LEU A 365 10.07 4.26 -0.70
C LEU A 365 9.20 5.52 -0.72
N ILE A 366 7.95 5.45 -0.23
CA ILE A 366 7.07 6.62 -0.14
C ILE A 366 7.74 7.72 0.67
N TYR A 367 8.29 7.38 1.84
CA TYR A 367 9.00 8.34 2.68
C TYR A 367 10.13 9.05 1.92
N ASN A 368 10.96 8.33 1.18
CA ASN A 368 12.05 8.92 0.41
C ASN A 368 11.54 9.80 -0.75
N VAL A 369 10.47 9.41 -1.44
CA VAL A 369 9.88 10.21 -2.53
C VAL A 369 9.24 11.49 -1.97
N THR A 370 8.47 11.39 -0.89
CA THR A 370 7.86 12.56 -0.22
C THR A 370 8.91 13.48 0.37
N LEU A 371 9.99 12.94 0.96
CA LEU A 371 11.12 13.72 1.44
C LEU A 371 11.82 14.44 0.30
N LEU A 372 12.07 13.76 -0.81
CA LEU A 372 12.68 14.37 -2.01
C LEU A 372 11.79 15.50 -2.54
N PHE A 373 10.47 15.27 -2.65
CA PHE A 373 9.51 16.30 -3.07
C PHE A 373 9.49 17.48 -2.11
N SER A 374 9.48 17.23 -0.79
CA SER A 374 9.49 18.28 0.23
C SER A 374 10.77 19.11 0.17
N VAL A 375 11.93 18.45 0.00
CA VAL A 375 13.23 19.12 -0.21
C VAL A 375 13.22 19.92 -1.52
N CYS A 376 12.66 19.38 -2.61
CA CYS A 376 12.54 20.12 -3.87
C CYS A 376 11.63 21.35 -3.75
N ILE A 377 10.50 21.25 -3.02
CA ILE A 377 9.59 22.37 -2.75
C ILE A 377 10.28 23.42 -1.88
N LEU A 378 10.98 23.02 -0.82
CA LEU A 378 11.74 23.93 0.04
C LEU A 378 12.86 24.64 -0.73
N MET A 379 13.64 23.90 -1.54
CA MET A 379 14.67 24.50 -2.39
C MET A 379 14.10 25.46 -3.44
N TYR A 380 12.91 25.19 -3.96
CA TYR A 380 12.22 26.08 -4.90
C TYR A 380 11.75 27.36 -4.19
N ASN A 381 11.18 27.23 -2.99
CA ASN A 381 10.72 28.36 -2.19
C ASN A 381 11.88 29.23 -1.67
N ASP A 382 13.03 28.65 -1.33
CA ASP A 382 14.22 29.41 -0.93
C ASP A 382 14.77 30.26 -2.08
N ARG A 383 14.84 29.70 -3.31
CA ARG A 383 15.20 30.49 -4.50
C ARG A 383 14.18 31.59 -4.78
N PHE A 384 12.90 31.31 -4.60
CA PHE A 384 11.81 32.27 -4.78
C PHE A 384 11.89 33.44 -3.79
N ILE A 385 12.08 33.16 -2.49
CA ILE A 385 12.25 34.19 -1.46
C ILE A 385 13.53 35.01 -1.70
N SER A 386 14.61 34.38 -2.15
CA SER A 386 15.84 35.09 -2.49
C SER A 386 15.67 36.05 -3.68
N ILE A 387 14.90 35.67 -4.70
CA ILE A 387 14.58 36.55 -5.84
C ILE A 387 13.75 37.75 -5.37
N VAL A 388 12.69 37.52 -4.58
CA VAL A 388 11.82 38.59 -4.06
C VAL A 388 12.63 39.57 -3.20
N ASN A 389 13.43 39.06 -2.25
CA ASN A 389 14.25 39.91 -1.39
C ASN A 389 15.27 40.74 -2.19
N GLN A 390 15.92 40.15 -3.20
CA GLN A 390 16.91 40.88 -4.00
C GLN A 390 16.26 42.00 -4.83
N LEU A 391 15.08 41.74 -5.41
CA LEU A 391 14.35 42.75 -6.16
C LEU A 391 13.77 43.85 -5.26
N SER A 392 13.40 43.54 -4.02
CA SER A 392 12.96 44.55 -3.06
C SER A 392 14.11 45.42 -2.51
N ILE A 393 15.36 44.96 -2.59
CA ILE A 393 16.55 45.70 -2.12
C ILE A 393 17.17 46.54 -3.25
N SER A 394 17.06 46.11 -4.50
CA SER A 394 17.66 46.78 -5.66
C SER A 394 16.59 47.40 -6.55
N PHE A 395 16.57 48.73 -6.64
CA PHE A 395 15.57 49.48 -7.41
C PHE A 395 15.55 49.12 -8.91
N VAL A 396 16.67 48.67 -9.48
CA VAL A 396 16.76 48.21 -10.87
C VAL A 396 17.64 46.97 -10.97
N VAL A 397 17.12 45.90 -11.58
CA VAL A 397 17.85 44.63 -11.75
C VAL A 397 17.79 44.14 -13.19
N SER A 398 18.93 43.73 -13.73
CA SER A 398 19.02 43.07 -15.05
C SER A 398 18.53 41.63 -14.97
N MET A 399 17.63 41.21 -15.86
CA MET A 399 17.10 39.84 -15.88
C MET A 399 18.17 38.80 -16.21
N GLU A 400 19.17 39.16 -17.04
CA GLU A 400 20.28 38.27 -17.38
C GLU A 400 21.23 38.05 -16.19
N GLU A 401 21.47 39.11 -15.41
CA GLU A 401 22.28 39.04 -14.21
C GLU A 401 21.59 38.22 -13.12
N LEU A 402 20.28 38.44 -12.94
CA LEU A 402 19.44 37.65 -12.05
C LEU A 402 19.42 36.18 -12.49
N ALA A 403 19.26 35.90 -13.78
CA ALA A 403 19.31 34.56 -14.35
C ALA A 403 20.67 33.88 -14.13
N GLY A 404 21.78 34.61 -14.31
CA GLY A 404 23.14 34.11 -14.05
C GLY A 404 23.38 33.77 -12.58
N GLN A 405 22.92 34.62 -11.66
CA GLN A 405 23.07 34.40 -10.22
C GLN A 405 22.26 33.18 -9.73
N PHE A 406 21.05 32.98 -10.25
CA PHE A 406 20.19 31.85 -9.87
C PHE A 406 20.40 30.58 -10.72
N GLN A 407 21.33 30.62 -11.70
CA GLN A 407 21.60 29.55 -12.66
C GLN A 407 20.33 29.09 -13.39
N MET A 408 19.55 30.05 -13.88
CA MET A 408 18.28 29.83 -14.59
C MET A 408 18.35 30.44 -15.99
N ARG A 409 17.44 30.04 -16.89
CA ARG A 409 17.31 30.74 -18.18
C ARG A 409 16.56 32.05 -17.95
N SER A 410 16.95 33.12 -18.66
CA SER A 410 16.31 34.43 -18.53
C SER A 410 14.80 34.38 -18.75
N ILE A 411 14.31 33.49 -19.62
CA ILE A 411 12.87 33.30 -19.86
C ILE A 411 12.12 32.71 -18.66
N ASP A 412 12.75 31.80 -17.91
CA ASP A 412 12.15 31.18 -16.72
C ASP A 412 12.08 32.18 -15.55
N VAL A 413 13.01 33.13 -15.49
CA VAL A 413 13.03 34.24 -14.53
C VAL A 413 11.93 35.25 -14.85
N ILE A 414 11.76 35.62 -16.12
CA ILE A 414 10.70 36.53 -16.57
C ILE A 414 9.31 35.95 -16.28
N ASP A 415 9.09 34.66 -16.57
CA ASP A 415 7.80 34.00 -16.34
C ASP A 415 7.43 33.99 -14.85
N ARG A 416 8.41 33.71 -13.97
CA ARG A 416 8.22 33.76 -12.52
C ARG A 416 7.95 35.16 -12.00
N LEU A 417 8.59 36.18 -12.56
CA LEU A 417 8.33 37.56 -12.17
C LEU A 417 6.95 38.04 -12.59
N LYS A 418 6.47 37.60 -13.76
CA LYS A 418 5.09 37.86 -14.17
C LYS A 418 4.08 37.21 -13.21
N ASN A 419 4.31 35.98 -12.78
CA ASN A 419 3.45 35.32 -11.80
C ASN A 419 3.50 36.04 -10.44
N LEU A 420 4.68 36.48 -10.01
CA LEU A 420 4.85 37.28 -8.78
C LEU A 420 4.11 38.62 -8.81
N LEU A 421 4.12 39.31 -9.95
CA LEU A 421 3.35 40.53 -10.18
C LEU A 421 1.85 40.26 -10.20
N ALA A 422 1.43 39.14 -10.81
CA ALA A 422 0.02 38.74 -10.91
C ALA A 422 -0.57 38.35 -9.54
N ASP A 423 0.22 37.69 -8.70
CA ASP A 423 -0.19 37.26 -7.35
C ASP A 423 -0.07 38.38 -6.29
N GLY A 424 0.42 39.56 -6.68
CA GLY A 424 0.59 40.72 -5.79
C GLY A 424 1.71 40.56 -4.75
N MET A 425 2.57 39.55 -4.90
CA MET A 425 3.71 39.28 -4.00
C MET A 425 4.92 40.16 -4.30
N LEU A 426 4.96 40.78 -5.48
CA LEU A 426 5.99 41.72 -5.92
C LEU A 426 5.31 42.87 -6.66
N THR A 427 5.81 44.09 -6.51
CA THR A 427 5.33 45.28 -7.22
C THR A 427 6.46 45.89 -8.03
N GLY A 428 6.21 46.20 -9.29
CA GLY A 428 7.25 46.72 -10.18
C GLY A 428 6.87 46.64 -11.65
N VAL A 429 7.78 47.10 -12.50
CA VAL A 429 7.59 47.18 -13.95
C VAL A 429 8.76 46.50 -14.66
N ILE A 430 8.45 45.75 -15.72
CA ILE A 430 9.46 45.15 -16.59
C ILE A 430 9.63 46.08 -17.79
N ASP A 431 10.86 46.55 -18.00
CA ASP A 431 11.26 47.38 -19.14
C ASP A 431 11.42 46.52 -20.41
N ASP A 432 11.22 47.13 -21.59
CA ASP A 432 11.36 46.47 -22.90
C ASP A 432 12.80 46.03 -23.19
N ARG A 433 13.77 46.60 -22.46
CA ARG A 433 15.20 46.24 -22.48
C ARG A 433 15.57 45.08 -21.55
N GLY A 434 14.60 44.43 -20.91
CA GLY A 434 14.85 43.25 -20.07
C GLY A 434 15.39 43.57 -18.68
N LYS A 435 14.98 44.71 -18.10
CA LYS A 435 15.25 45.07 -16.70
C LYS A 435 13.96 45.03 -15.89
N PHE A 436 14.07 44.63 -14.62
CA PHE A 436 12.99 44.78 -13.64
C PHE A 436 13.25 46.03 -12.81
N ILE A 437 12.24 46.88 -12.66
CA ILE A 437 12.26 48.06 -11.80
C ILE A 437 11.28 47.82 -10.66
N PHE A 438 11.79 47.75 -9.44
CA PHE A 438 10.95 47.63 -8.27
C PHE A 438 10.29 48.97 -7.97
N VAL A 439 8.97 48.94 -7.76
CA VAL A 439 8.17 50.12 -7.41
C VAL A 439 7.28 49.70 -6.28
N THR A 440 7.35 50.39 -5.15
CA THR A 440 6.50 50.09 -3.99
C THR A 440 5.03 50.33 -4.30
N GLU A 441 4.15 49.70 -3.53
CA GLU A 441 2.70 49.86 -3.72
C GLU A 441 2.25 51.32 -3.51
N ASP A 442 2.90 52.04 -2.60
CA ASP A 442 2.62 53.45 -2.32
C ASP A 442 3.09 54.38 -3.45
N GLU A 443 4.27 54.13 -4.03
CA GLU A 443 4.76 54.85 -5.21
C GLU A 443 3.84 54.61 -6.42
N MET A 444 3.42 53.36 -6.65
CA MET A 444 2.50 53.02 -7.74
C MET A 444 1.13 53.69 -7.53
N LYS A 445 0.61 53.70 -6.29
CA LYS A 445 -0.64 54.42 -5.96
C LYS A 445 -0.50 55.93 -6.14
N ALA A 446 0.65 56.51 -5.79
CA ALA A 446 0.92 57.94 -5.97
C ALA A 446 0.94 58.32 -7.47
N ILE A 447 1.58 57.52 -8.31
CA ILE A 447 1.59 57.71 -9.78
C ILE A 447 0.17 57.59 -10.35
N VAL A 448 -0.58 56.55 -9.97
CA VAL A 448 -1.97 56.36 -10.42
C VAL A 448 -2.87 57.52 -9.98
N THR A 449 -2.67 58.03 -8.75
CA THR A 449 -3.43 59.17 -8.21
C THR A 449 -3.13 60.45 -8.97
N PHE A 450 -1.85 60.71 -9.29
CA PHE A 450 -1.44 61.87 -10.10
C PHE A 450 -2.06 61.85 -11.50
N VAL A 451 -2.02 60.70 -12.18
CA VAL A 451 -2.63 60.54 -13.51
C VAL A 451 -4.15 60.76 -13.44
N LYS A 452 -4.83 60.18 -12.43
CA LYS A 452 -6.28 60.36 -12.25
C LYS A 452 -6.69 61.80 -11.94
N GLN A 453 -5.89 62.52 -11.14
CA GLN A 453 -6.19 63.91 -10.75
C GLN A 453 -5.97 64.91 -11.89
N ARG A 454 -4.95 64.70 -12.74
CA ARG A 454 -4.63 65.63 -13.84
C ARG A 454 -5.31 65.29 -15.17
N GLY A 455 -5.84 64.08 -15.32
CA GLY A 455 -6.50 63.65 -16.54
C GLY A 455 -5.50 63.42 -17.67
N ARG A 456 -5.31 64.39 -18.57
CA ARG A 456 -4.30 64.30 -19.64
C ARG A 456 -2.94 64.77 -19.12
N VAL A 457 -1.98 63.85 -19.08
CA VAL A 457 -0.61 64.07 -18.61
C VAL A 457 0.36 63.82 -19.76
N SER A 458 1.34 64.69 -19.97
CA SER A 458 2.40 64.44 -20.97
C SER A 458 3.41 63.41 -20.45
N VAL A 459 4.16 62.77 -21.35
CA VAL A 459 5.22 61.82 -20.94
C VAL A 459 6.27 62.52 -20.08
N ASP A 460 6.62 63.77 -20.41
CA ASP A 460 7.59 64.56 -19.66
C ASP A 460 7.10 64.88 -18.23
N ASP A 461 5.82 65.23 -18.07
CA ASP A 461 5.22 65.45 -16.75
C ASP A 461 5.22 64.19 -15.88
N LEU A 462 5.00 63.03 -16.51
CA LEU A 462 5.00 61.73 -15.83
C LEU A 462 6.43 61.33 -15.41
N VAL A 463 7.43 61.58 -16.26
CA VAL A 463 8.85 61.34 -15.96
C VAL A 463 9.32 62.23 -14.82
N ASP A 464 9.02 63.52 -14.86
CA ASP A 464 9.37 64.48 -13.80
C ASP A 464 8.72 64.13 -12.46
N TYR A 465 7.48 63.65 -12.49
CA TYR A 465 6.77 63.22 -11.27
C TYR A 465 7.30 61.88 -10.74
N SER A 466 7.59 60.93 -11.63
CA SER A 466 8.15 59.62 -11.25
C SER A 466 9.56 59.78 -10.67
N ASN A 467 10.40 60.66 -11.23
CA ASN A 467 11.74 60.97 -10.71
C ASN A 467 11.71 61.68 -9.33
N LYS A 468 10.59 62.32 -8.96
CA LYS A 468 10.41 62.91 -7.63
C LYS A 468 9.92 61.90 -6.59
N LEU A 469 9.26 60.84 -7.02
CA LEU A 469 8.73 59.78 -6.15
C LEU A 469 9.74 58.66 -5.95
N ILE A 470 10.41 58.23 -7.01
CA ILE A 470 11.35 57.12 -7.02
C ILE A 470 12.75 57.68 -6.77
N ASN A 471 13.20 57.64 -5.51
CA ASN A 471 14.56 58.05 -5.15
C ASN A 471 15.53 56.91 -5.48
N MET A 472 16.42 57.12 -6.45
CA MET A 472 17.33 56.07 -6.96
C MET A 472 18.69 55.99 -6.24
N ASP A 473 18.88 56.71 -5.13
CA ASP A 473 20.15 56.74 -4.39
C ASP A 473 20.22 55.64 -3.30
N PRO A 474 21.19 54.70 -3.32
CA PRO A 474 21.23 53.55 -2.40
C PRO A 474 21.60 53.86 -0.94
N GLN A 475 21.90 55.11 -0.58
CA GLN A 475 22.54 55.43 0.72
C GLN A 475 21.60 55.81 1.87
N ASP A 476 20.29 56.03 1.63
CA ASP A 476 19.40 56.58 2.67
C ASP A 476 18.41 55.60 3.32
N VAL A 477 18.51 54.29 3.07
CA VAL A 477 17.57 53.30 3.68
C VAL A 477 17.91 52.94 5.14
N THR A 478 18.84 53.66 5.79
CA THR A 478 19.25 53.35 7.18
C THR A 478 18.55 54.18 8.26
N LEU A 479 17.52 54.97 7.94
CA LEU A 479 16.83 55.78 8.95
C LEU A 479 15.33 55.88 8.67
N GLN A 480 14.58 54.81 8.94
CA GLN A 480 13.19 54.90 9.40
C GLN A 480 12.68 53.53 9.89
N CYS A 481 13.23 53.07 11.02
CA CYS A 481 12.58 52.12 11.92
C CYS A 481 12.98 52.49 13.36
N SER A 482 12.16 53.34 13.97
CA SER A 482 12.03 53.47 15.43
C SER A 482 10.62 53.06 15.80
#